data_AF-A0A5N8ZCC0-F1
#
_entry.id   AF-A0A5N8ZCC0-F1
#
_cell.length_a   1.000
_cell.length_b   1.000
_cell.length_c   1.000
_cell.angle_alpha   90.00
_cell.angle_beta   90.00
_cell.angle_gamma   90.00
#
_symmetry.space_group_name_H-M   'P 1'
#
loop_
_entity.id
_entity.type
_entity.pdbx_description
1 polymer ?
#
loop_
_entity_poly.entity_id
_entity_poly.type
_entity_poly.pdbx_seq_one_letter_code
_entity_poly.pdbx_strand_id
1 'polypeptide(L)' 'MSEELNKESVIEALKEVYDPEIPVNVVDLGLIYNVEVEDNEVHVEMTLTAQGCGMGPYIAQQAEWRIAEI' A
#
# COMPACT_ATOMS: atom_id res chain seq x y z
N MET A 1 14.20 6.17 -20.67
CA MET A 1 13.22 5.12 -20.32
C MET A 1 12.18 5.85 -19.53
N SER A 2 10.95 5.96 -20.05
CA SER A 2 9.87 6.63 -19.35
C SER A 2 9.58 5.80 -18.11
N GLU A 3 9.97 6.28 -16.94
CA GLU A 3 9.48 5.77 -15.66
C GLU A 3 8.04 6.26 -15.55
N GLU A 4 7.14 5.66 -16.33
CA GLU A 4 5.71 5.84 -16.13
C GLU A 4 5.35 5.01 -14.89
N LEU A 5 5.05 5.75 -13.83
CA LEU A 5 4.52 5.20 -12.59
C LEU A 5 3.26 4.42 -12.96
N ASN A 6 3.32 3.10 -12.82
CA ASN A 6 2.25 2.22 -13.24
C ASN A 6 1.65 1.52 -12.03
N LYS A 7 0.36 1.19 -12.14
CA LYS A 7 -0.40 0.52 -11.08
C LYS A 7 0.25 -0.80 -10.63
N GLU A 8 0.86 -1.53 -11.55
CA GLU A 8 1.52 -2.79 -11.23
C GLU A 8 2.73 -2.57 -10.30
N SER A 9 3.59 -1.59 -10.59
CA SER A 9 4.73 -1.21 -9.74
C SER A 9 4.28 -0.79 -8.34
N VAL A 10 3.20 -0.02 -8.23
CA VAL A 10 2.62 0.35 -6.93
C VAL A 10 2.11 -0.88 -6.17
N ILE A 11 1.40 -1.80 -6.85
CA ILE A 11 0.91 -3.04 -6.21
C ILE A 11 2.07 -3.93 -5.78
N GLU A 12 3.14 -4.03 -6.58
CA GLU A 12 4.34 -4.78 -6.21
C GLU A 12 5.03 -4.17 -4.99
N ALA A 13 5.20 -2.85 -4.94
CA ALA A 13 5.69 -2.16 -3.75
C ALA A 13 4.81 -2.43 -2.51
N LEU A 14 3.48 -2.37 -2.65
CA LEU A 14 2.55 -2.67 -1.56
C LEU A 14 2.64 -4.13 -1.08
N LYS A 15 3.02 -5.09 -1.94
CA LYS A 15 3.24 -6.49 -1.52
C LYS A 15 4.45 -6.69 -0.62
N GLU A 16 5.42 -5.76 -0.65
CA GLU A 16 6.58 -5.77 0.24
C GLU A 16 6.23 -5.23 1.64
N VAL A 17 5.05 -4.63 1.81
CA VAL A 17 4.54 -4.18 3.10
C VAL A 17 3.79 -5.32 3.77
N TYR A 18 4.38 -5.83 4.86
CA TYR A 18 3.84 -6.93 5.65
C TYR A 18 3.23 -6.43 6.95
N ASP A 19 2.15 -7.09 7.38
CA ASP A 19 1.57 -6.81 8.68
C ASP A 19 2.46 -7.41 9.80
N PRO A 20 2.83 -6.63 10.83
CA PRO A 20 3.70 -7.10 11.91
C PRO A 20 3.02 -8.11 12.86
N GLU A 21 1.69 -8.19 12.87
CA GLU A 21 0.91 -9.14 13.67
C GLU A 21 0.57 -10.40 12.87
N ILE A 22 0.34 -10.27 11.56
CA ILE A 22 0.03 -11.38 10.66
C ILE A 22 1.08 -11.41 9.53
N PRO A 23 1.83 -12.51 9.34
CA PRO A 23 2.92 -12.60 8.35
C PRO A 23 2.40 -12.73 6.90
N VAL A 24 1.55 -11.81 6.49
CA VAL A 24 0.89 -11.69 5.19
C VAL A 24 0.97 -10.20 4.80
N ASN A 25 1.08 -9.93 3.50
CA ASN A 25 1.14 -8.57 2.99
C ASN A 25 -0.25 -7.90 3.01
N VAL A 26 -0.25 -6.56 2.90
CA VAL A 26 -1.49 -5.78 2.91
C VAL A 26 -2.40 -6.06 1.71
N VAL A 27 -1.81 -6.50 0.59
CA VAL A 27 -2.50 -6.83 -0.66
C VAL A 27 -3.25 -8.17 -0.54
N ASP A 28 -2.59 -9.24 -0.10
CA ASP A 28 -3.20 -10.57 0.09
C ASP A 28 -4.12 -10.61 1.31
N LEU A 29 -3.90 -9.76 2.32
CA LEU A 29 -4.88 -9.54 3.39
C LEU A 29 -6.18 -8.91 2.89
N GLY A 30 -6.18 -8.32 1.69
CA GLY A 30 -7.35 -7.62 1.14
C GLY A 30 -7.63 -6.30 1.86
N LEU A 31 -6.61 -5.67 2.47
CA LEU A 31 -6.74 -4.35 3.08
C LEU A 31 -6.82 -3.25 2.01
N ILE A 32 -6.24 -3.49 0.83
CA ILE A 32 -6.29 -2.58 -0.32
C ILE A 32 -7.58 -2.79 -1.11
N TYR A 33 -8.41 -1.75 -1.17
CA TYR A 33 -9.68 -1.72 -1.90
C TYR A 33 -9.47 -1.25 -3.33
N ASN A 34 -8.73 -0.14 -3.49
CA ASN A 34 -8.46 0.43 -4.79
C ASN A 34 -7.05 1.03 -4.84
N VAL A 35 -6.48 1.04 -6.04
CA VAL A 35 -5.22 1.70 -6.35
C VAL A 35 -5.42 2.43 -7.67
N GLU A 36 -5.26 3.74 -7.64
CA GLU A 36 -5.37 4.65 -8.78
C GLU A 36 -4.03 5.37 -8.92
N VAL A 37 -3.54 5.45 -10.16
CA VAL A 37 -2.29 6.13 -10.47
C VAL A 37 -2.61 7.14 -11.55
N GLU A 38 -2.48 8.42 -11.23
CA GLU A 38 -2.74 9.54 -12.12
C GLU A 38 -1.47 10.39 -12.24
N ASP A 39 -0.85 10.37 -13.42
CA ASP A 39 0.42 11.04 -13.73
C ASP A 39 1.55 10.68 -12.74
N ASN A 40 1.68 11.46 -11.66
CA ASN A 40 2.68 11.33 -10.61
C ASN A 40 2.07 11.21 -9.19
N GLU A 41 0.75 11.02 -9.12
CA GLU A 41 0.02 10.88 -7.88
C GLU A 41 -0.55 9.46 -7.78
N VAL A 42 -0.34 8.84 -6.62
CA VAL A 42 -0.82 7.49 -6.32
C VAL A 42 -1.86 7.59 -5.23
N HIS A 43 -3.09 7.20 -5.54
CA HIS A 43 -4.19 7.09 -4.59
C HIS A 43 -4.39 5.62 -4.22
N VAL A 44 -4.23 5.31 -2.94
CA VAL A 44 -4.47 3.97 -2.41
C VAL A 44 -5.63 4.02 -1.43
N GLU A 45 -6.76 3.42 -1.81
CA GLU A 45 -7.89 3.24 -0.92
C GLU A 45 -7.68 1.96 -0.12
N MET A 46 -7.58 2.07 1.20
CA MET A 46 -7.43 0.95 2.11
C MET A 46 -8.47 0.99 3.23
N THR A 47 -8.96 -0.17 3.64
CA THR A 47 -9.78 -0.30 4.84
C THR A 47 -8.92 -0.79 5.99
N LEU A 48 -9.13 -0.19 7.17
CA LEU A 48 -8.55 -0.69 8.39
C LEU A 48 -9.60 -1.57 9.07
N THR A 49 -9.36 -2.88 9.09
CA THR A 49 -10.28 -3.89 9.62
C THR A 49 -10.54 -3.77 11.13
N ALA A 50 -10.00 -2.76 11.81
CA ALA A 50 -10.24 -2.52 13.23
C ALA A 50 -10.38 -1.03 13.56
N GLN A 51 -11.58 -0.63 14.01
CA GLN A 51 -11.76 0.61 14.78
C GLN A 51 -10.87 0.54 16.03
N GLY A 52 -9.69 1.17 15.97
CA GLY A 52 -8.81 1.33 17.13
C GLY A 52 -7.57 0.42 17.19
N CYS A 53 -7.19 -0.29 16.13
CA CYS A 53 -5.89 -0.98 16.15
C CYS A 53 -4.77 0.02 15.82
N GLY A 54 -3.87 0.28 16.78
CA GLY A 54 -2.78 1.26 16.66
C GLY A 54 -1.77 0.98 15.53
N MET A 55 -1.82 -0.22 14.93
CA MET A 55 -0.96 -0.65 13.82
C MET A 55 -1.44 -0.17 12.44
N GLY A 56 -2.72 0.17 12.28
CA GLY A 56 -3.27 0.65 11.00
C GLY A 56 -2.51 1.84 10.38
N PRO A 57 -2.32 2.95 11.12
CA PRO A 57 -1.54 4.08 10.61
C PRO A 57 -0.06 3.75 10.39
N TYR A 58 0.50 2.77 11.12
CA TYR A 58 1.88 2.32 10.89
C TYR A 58 2.00 1.63 9.52
N ILE A 59 1.08 0.73 9.20
CA ILE A 59 1.05 0.03 7.91
C ILE A 59 0.82 1.00 6.76
N ALA A 60 -0.11 1.95 6.92
CA ALA A 60 -0.35 3.00 5.93
C ALA A 60 0.92 3.82 5.68
N GLN A 61 1.63 4.23 6.74
CA GLN A 61 2.88 4.96 6.62
C GLN A 61 4.00 4.14 5.95
N GLN A 62 4.09 2.84 6.24
CA GLN A 62 5.04 1.95 5.54
C GLN A 62 4.72 1.86 4.05
N ALA A 63 3.44 1.76 3.68
CA ALA A 63 2.99 1.78 2.29
C ALA A 63 3.33 3.09 1.59
N GLU A 64 3.06 4.23 2.21
CA GLU A 64 3.42 5.55 1.67
C GLU A 64 4.93 5.66 1.45
N TRP A 65 5.76 5.23 2.41
CA TRP A 65 7.22 5.26 2.25
C TRP A 65 7.70 4.38 1.12
N ARG A 66 7.14 3.17 1.00
CA ARG A 66 7.55 2.25 -0.07
C ARG A 66 7.14 2.78 -1.44
N ILE A 67 5.99 3.42 -1.56
CA ILE A 67 5.54 4.08 -2.79
C ILE A 67 6.38 5.33 -3.09
N ALA A 68 6.90 6.03 -2.08
CA ALA A 68 7.77 7.18 -2.31
C ALA A 68 9.19 6.80 -2.80
N GLU A 69 9.57 5.52 -2.75
CA GLU A 69 10.86 5.00 -3.22
C GLU A 69 10.88 4.49 -4.67
N ILE A 70 9.70 4.33 -5.29
CA ILE A 70 9.53 3.97 -6.71
C ILE A 70 9.39 5.22 -7.58
#